data_AF-A0A179I4I8-F1
#
_entry.id   AF-A0A179I4I8-F1
#
_cell.length_a   1.000
_cell.length_b   1.000
_cell.length_c   1.000
_cell.angle_alpha   90.00
_cell.angle_beta   90.00
_cell.angle_gamma   90.00
#
_symmetry.space_group_name_H-M   'P 1'
#
loop_
_entity.id
_entity.type
_entity.pdbx_description
1 polymer ?
#
loop_
_entity_poly.entity_id
_entity_poly.type
_entity_poly.pdbx_seq_one_letter_code
_entity_poly.pdbx_strand_id
1 'polypeptide(L)'
;MWAFTFSTRFFARSLQAARQSLSIDPDERIQIKGVSLRRLNHLSQTLPDRFQPAIELVKSHMDVLFDANHGYPWLPVHRDLSWMNILVSKTTGRLTGVIDLAELCAMPLGFDFYIIDEIVGIWYPERGWVEGGSAAALRAHFWSRLLTLTGMSTADGQKIKVAWLAGIFFRHGTPPDTEFSGVLGTRNDSVAGYDILDGLVNQYAA
;
A
#
# COMPACT_ATOMS: atom_id res chain seq x y z
N MET A 1 -5.50 -13.48 13.82
CA MET A 1 -5.89 -12.36 14.72
C MET A 1 -4.70 -11.51 15.19
N TRP A 2 -3.56 -12.10 15.58
CA TRP A 2 -2.42 -11.37 16.17
C TRP A 2 -1.65 -10.45 15.21
N ALA A 3 -1.38 -10.87 13.96
CA ALA A 3 -0.69 -10.05 12.96
C ALA A 3 -1.41 -8.72 12.68
N PHE A 4 -2.76 -8.72 12.63
CA PHE A 4 -3.61 -7.56 12.35
C PHE A 4 -3.70 -6.56 13.50
N THR A 5 -3.76 -7.05 14.75
CA THR A 5 -3.75 -6.16 15.93
C THR A 5 -2.41 -5.44 16.07
N PHE A 6 -1.33 -6.02 15.56
CA PHE A 6 -0.03 -5.38 15.56
C PHE A 6 0.14 -4.42 14.39
N SER A 7 -0.16 -4.82 13.15
CA SER A 7 0.02 -3.96 11.97
C SER A 7 -0.71 -2.62 12.12
N THR A 8 -1.91 -2.63 12.69
CA THR A 8 -2.66 -1.40 13.03
C THR A 8 -1.91 -0.49 14.01
N ARG A 9 -1.33 -1.04 15.07
CA ARG A 9 -0.52 -0.28 16.04
C ARG A 9 0.78 0.21 15.45
N PHE A 10 1.41 -0.58 14.59
CA PHE A 10 2.63 -0.18 13.87
C PHE A 10 2.34 1.06 13.02
N PHE A 11 1.37 0.99 12.10
CA PHE A 11 1.06 2.13 11.23
C PHE A 11 0.51 3.34 12.00
N ALA A 12 -0.30 3.14 13.03
CA ALA A 12 -0.77 4.24 13.87
C ALA A 12 0.37 4.95 14.61
N ARG A 13 1.35 4.20 15.13
CA ARG A 13 2.55 4.77 15.77
C ARG A 13 3.46 5.44 14.76
N SER A 14 3.65 4.85 13.57
CA SER A 14 4.43 5.47 12.49
C SER A 14 3.81 6.79 12.07
N LEU A 15 2.48 6.87 11.96
CA LEU A 15 1.77 8.13 11.70
C LEU A 15 1.98 9.15 12.82
N GLN A 16 1.85 8.72 14.09
CA GLN A 16 2.04 9.61 15.23
C GLN A 16 3.47 10.18 15.28
N ALA A 17 4.48 9.33 15.04
CA ALA A 17 5.87 9.74 14.96
C ALA A 17 6.09 10.70 13.78
N ALA A 18 5.56 10.37 12.60
CA ALA A 18 5.68 11.21 11.41
C ALA A 18 5.08 12.60 11.62
N ARG A 19 3.90 12.70 12.26
CA ARG A 19 3.29 13.99 12.62
C ARG A 19 4.16 14.86 13.53
N GLN A 20 5.06 14.27 14.30
CA GLN A 20 5.92 14.98 15.25
C GLN A 20 7.29 15.33 14.68
N SER A 21 7.83 14.49 13.80
CA SER A 21 9.25 14.57 13.41
C SER A 21 9.51 14.53 11.91
N LEU A 22 8.53 14.18 11.07
CA LEU A 22 8.74 14.09 9.63
C LEU A 22 8.55 15.46 9.00
N SER A 23 9.64 16.03 8.50
CA SER A 23 9.64 17.19 7.61
C SER A 23 10.04 16.71 6.22
N ILE A 24 9.21 17.00 5.22
CA ILE A 24 9.45 16.67 3.82
C ILE A 24 9.48 17.98 3.06
N ASP A 25 10.48 18.16 2.22
CA ASP A 25 10.55 19.32 1.34
C ASP A 25 9.34 19.33 0.39
N PRO A 26 8.60 20.45 0.26
CA PRO A 26 7.55 20.58 -0.74
C PRO A 26 8.01 20.16 -2.16
N ASP A 27 9.25 20.47 -2.54
CA ASP A 27 9.79 20.09 -3.85
C ASP A 27 9.98 18.58 -3.97
N GLU A 28 10.37 17.89 -2.88
CA GLU A 28 10.45 16.43 -2.83
C GLU A 28 9.06 15.80 -3.07
N ARG A 29 8.01 16.36 -2.46
CA ARG A 29 6.63 15.89 -2.70
C ARG A 29 6.21 16.05 -4.17
N ILE A 30 6.57 17.17 -4.80
CA ILE A 30 6.29 17.43 -6.23
C ILE A 30 7.02 16.40 -7.10
N GLN A 31 8.29 16.13 -6.81
CA GLN A 31 9.09 15.16 -7.56
C GLN A 31 8.50 13.75 -7.44
N ILE A 32 8.19 13.30 -6.23
CA ILE A 32 7.61 11.96 -5.99
C ILE A 32 6.22 11.85 -6.64
N LYS A 33 5.41 12.91 -6.59
CA LYS A 33 4.12 12.97 -7.31
C LYS A 33 4.33 12.80 -8.81
N GLY A 34 5.33 13.47 -9.39
CA GLY A 34 5.68 13.36 -10.81
C GLY A 34 6.10 11.95 -11.21
N VAL A 35 6.98 11.31 -10.43
CA VAL A 35 7.37 9.90 -10.64
C VAL A 35 6.16 8.98 -10.56
N SER A 36 5.31 9.18 -9.55
CA SER A 36 4.11 8.38 -9.31
C SER A 36 3.11 8.50 -10.45
N LEU A 37 2.89 9.70 -10.99
CA LEU A 37 2.04 9.93 -12.17
C LEU A 37 2.60 9.26 -13.43
N ARG A 38 3.92 9.35 -13.66
CA ARG A 38 4.56 8.66 -14.80
C ARG A 38 4.36 7.14 -14.70
N ARG A 39 4.52 6.57 -13.50
CA ARG A 39 4.26 5.15 -13.25
C ARG A 39 2.79 4.80 -13.53
N LEU A 40 1.83 5.57 -13.02
CA LEU A 40 0.40 5.33 -13.29
C LEU A 40 0.05 5.44 -14.79
N ASN A 41 0.67 6.36 -15.52
CA ASN A 41 0.51 6.46 -16.97
C ASN A 41 1.08 5.24 -17.70
N HIS A 42 2.25 4.76 -17.30
CA HIS A 42 2.81 3.52 -17.82
C HIS A 42 1.92 2.31 -17.52
N LEU A 43 1.37 2.21 -16.30
CA LEU A 43 0.44 1.15 -15.93
C LEU A 43 -0.85 1.21 -16.76
N SER A 44 -1.38 2.40 -17.00
CA SER A 44 -2.54 2.61 -17.87
C SER A 44 -2.29 2.15 -19.31
N GLN A 45 -1.04 2.16 -19.79
CA GLN A 45 -0.70 1.69 -21.13
C GLN A 45 -0.37 0.20 -21.21
N THR A 46 0.03 -0.42 -20.10
CA THR A 46 0.56 -1.81 -20.07
C THR A 46 -0.35 -2.81 -19.38
N LEU A 47 -1.29 -2.34 -18.55
CA LEU A 47 -2.28 -3.19 -17.91
C LEU A 47 -3.56 -3.30 -18.77
N PRO A 48 -4.24 -4.46 -18.72
CA PRO A 48 -5.53 -4.65 -19.39
C PRO A 48 -6.58 -3.58 -19.05
N ASP A 49 -7.49 -3.30 -19.99
CA ASP A 49 -8.51 -2.25 -19.88
C ASP A 49 -9.39 -2.33 -18.62
N ARG A 50 -9.58 -3.54 -18.08
CA ARG A 50 -10.33 -3.75 -16.84
C ARG A 50 -9.75 -3.03 -15.61
N PHE A 51 -8.46 -2.68 -15.62
CA PHE A 51 -7.81 -1.95 -14.53
C PHE A 51 -7.89 -0.43 -14.68
N GLN A 52 -8.29 0.09 -15.84
CA GLN A 52 -8.30 1.53 -16.12
C GLN A 52 -9.18 2.33 -15.15
N PRO A 53 -10.40 1.90 -14.78
CA PRO A 53 -11.22 2.67 -13.83
C PRO A 53 -10.52 2.88 -12.48
N ALA A 54 -9.82 1.85 -11.99
CA ALA A 54 -9.08 1.91 -10.73
C ALA A 54 -7.81 2.77 -10.85
N ILE A 55 -7.11 2.73 -11.99
CA ILE A 55 -5.95 3.60 -12.25
C ILE A 55 -6.38 5.07 -12.31
N GLU A 56 -7.47 5.38 -13.00
CA GLU A 56 -8.01 6.74 -13.10
C GLU A 56 -8.52 7.25 -11.74
N LEU A 57 -9.11 6.37 -10.92
CA LEU A 57 -9.44 6.69 -9.53
C LEU A 57 -8.18 7.14 -8.76
N VAL A 58 -7.07 6.41 -8.87
CA VAL A 58 -5.82 6.81 -8.20
C VAL A 58 -5.29 8.13 -8.76
N LYS A 59 -5.23 8.28 -10.09
CA LYS A 59 -4.75 9.52 -10.74
C LYS A 59 -5.53 10.75 -10.28
N SER A 60 -6.86 10.66 -10.20
CA SER A 60 -7.72 11.76 -9.75
C SER A 60 -7.50 12.19 -8.30
N HIS A 61 -6.85 11.36 -7.47
CA HIS A 61 -6.53 11.67 -6.07
C HIS A 61 -5.07 12.09 -5.85
N MET A 62 -4.25 12.14 -6.89
CA MET A 62 -2.82 12.45 -6.76
C MET A 62 -2.56 13.84 -6.15
N ASP A 63 -3.38 14.83 -6.45
CA ASP A 63 -3.25 16.16 -5.84
C ASP A 63 -3.50 16.08 -4.33
N VAL A 64 -4.60 15.46 -3.92
CA VAL A 64 -4.98 15.29 -2.52
C VAL A 64 -3.92 14.51 -1.73
N LEU A 65 -3.34 13.47 -2.33
CA LEU A 65 -2.38 12.60 -1.64
C LEU A 65 -0.98 13.21 -1.51
N PHE A 66 -0.54 14.01 -2.49
CA PHE A 66 0.85 14.44 -2.57
C PHE A 66 1.07 15.91 -2.24
N ASP A 67 0.13 16.80 -2.57
CA ASP A 67 0.30 18.24 -2.34
C ASP A 67 0.26 18.54 -0.83
N ALA A 68 1.30 19.22 -0.35
CA ALA A 68 1.47 19.61 1.04
C ALA A 68 0.29 20.44 1.57
N ASN A 69 -0.35 21.24 0.71
CA ASN A 69 -1.46 22.11 1.08
C ASN A 69 -2.74 21.35 1.45
N HIS A 70 -2.90 20.11 0.99
CA HIS A 70 -4.06 19.28 1.31
C HIS A 70 -3.95 18.60 2.68
N GLY A 71 -2.80 18.69 3.35
CA GLY A 71 -2.59 18.17 4.70
C GLY A 71 -2.67 16.63 4.81
N TYR A 72 -2.58 15.92 3.69
CA TYR A 72 -2.62 14.45 3.70
C TYR A 72 -1.35 13.90 4.36
N PRO A 73 -1.48 12.98 5.34
CA PRO A 73 -0.33 12.51 6.09
C PRO A 73 0.59 11.65 5.24
N TRP A 74 1.88 11.92 5.39
CA TRP A 74 2.95 11.07 4.90
C TRP A 74 3.64 10.40 6.07
N LEU A 75 4.21 9.23 5.84
CA LEU A 75 5.06 8.54 6.80
C LEU A 75 6.19 7.82 6.07
N PRO A 76 7.25 7.40 6.79
CA PRO A 76 8.21 6.47 6.23
C PRO A 76 7.51 5.17 5.83
N VAL A 77 7.66 4.80 4.57
CA VAL A 77 7.22 3.53 3.97
C VAL A 77 8.45 2.73 3.55
N HIS A 78 8.37 1.42 3.74
CA HIS A 78 9.41 0.44 3.47
C HIS A 78 9.65 0.23 1.97
N ARG A 79 8.62 0.37 1.13
CA ARG A 79 8.62 0.14 -0.34
C ARG A 79 8.85 -1.30 -0.80
N ASP A 80 9.45 -2.14 0.03
CA ASP A 80 9.54 -3.59 -0.16
C ASP A 80 8.98 -4.35 1.05
N LEU A 81 7.88 -3.87 1.63
CA LEU A 81 7.35 -4.52 2.81
C LEU A 81 6.82 -5.90 2.42
N SER A 82 7.39 -6.97 2.97
CA SER A 82 6.99 -8.34 2.70
C SER A 82 7.07 -9.18 3.97
N TRP A 83 6.53 -10.39 3.91
CA TRP A 83 6.67 -11.37 4.99
C TRP A 83 8.12 -11.63 5.42
N MET A 84 9.07 -11.50 4.49
CA MET A 84 10.49 -11.73 4.75
C MET A 84 11.13 -10.57 5.53
N ASN A 85 10.55 -9.38 5.44
CA ASN A 85 11.06 -8.16 6.07
C ASN A 85 10.42 -7.87 7.42
N ILE A 86 9.55 -8.77 7.90
CA ILE A 86 8.80 -8.65 9.15
C ILE A 86 9.34 -9.65 10.18
N LEU A 87 9.91 -9.13 11.28
CA LEU A 87 10.33 -9.96 12.41
C LEU A 87 9.16 -10.23 13.34
N VAL A 88 9.00 -11.48 13.76
CA VAL A 88 7.95 -11.91 14.70
C VAL A 88 8.55 -12.67 15.88
N SER A 89 8.10 -12.34 17.09
CA SER A 89 8.41 -13.08 18.30
C SER A 89 7.85 -14.50 18.22
N LYS A 90 8.71 -15.52 18.27
CA LYS A 90 8.29 -16.93 18.28
C LYS A 90 7.36 -17.26 19.46
N THR A 91 7.57 -16.65 20.61
CA THR A 91 6.79 -16.90 21.83
C THR A 91 5.40 -16.27 21.78
N THR A 92 5.27 -15.08 21.18
CA THR A 92 4.04 -14.29 21.28
C THR A 92 3.32 -14.10 19.94
N GLY A 93 3.94 -14.45 18.82
CA GLY A 93 3.45 -14.16 17.48
C GLY A 93 3.34 -12.66 17.16
N ARG A 94 3.96 -11.80 17.99
CA ARG A 94 3.92 -10.34 17.83
C ARG A 94 5.04 -9.91 16.89
N LEU A 95 4.74 -9.02 15.95
CA LEU A 95 5.80 -8.37 15.18
C LEU A 95 6.71 -7.58 16.14
N THR A 96 8.01 -7.72 15.97
CA THR A 96 9.03 -7.12 16.84
C THR A 96 9.89 -6.09 16.12
N GLY A 97 9.88 -6.10 14.79
CA GLY A 97 10.61 -5.14 13.99
C GLY A 97 10.36 -5.33 12.50
N VAL A 98 10.75 -4.32 11.74
CA VAL A 98 10.85 -4.38 10.29
C VAL A 98 12.33 -4.21 9.96
N ILE A 99 12.85 -5.05 9.08
CA ILE A 99 14.27 -5.07 8.66
C ILE A 99 14.36 -4.79 7.17
N ASP A 100 15.58 -4.58 6.66
CA ASP A 100 15.84 -4.24 5.26
C ASP A 100 15.29 -2.86 4.85
N LEU A 101 15.64 -1.86 5.65
CA LEU A 101 15.18 -0.48 5.50
C LEU A 101 15.93 0.29 4.40
N ALA A 102 16.67 -0.39 3.51
CA ALA A 102 17.53 0.26 2.52
C ALA A 102 16.74 1.17 1.56
N GLU A 103 15.51 0.80 1.25
CA GLU A 103 14.65 1.55 0.34
C GLU A 103 13.77 2.60 1.03
N LEU A 104 13.77 2.70 2.37
CA LEU A 104 12.81 3.52 3.13
C LEU A 104 12.69 4.95 2.57
N CYS A 105 11.47 5.36 2.22
CA CYS A 105 11.21 6.74 1.79
C CYS A 105 9.90 7.25 2.40
N ALA A 106 9.69 8.57 2.39
CA ALA A 106 8.40 9.12 2.79
C ALA A 106 7.38 8.98 1.66
N MET A 107 6.18 8.47 1.94
CA MET A 107 5.06 8.39 0.99
C MET A 107 3.72 8.66 1.69
N PRO A 108 2.64 8.93 0.94
CA PRO A 108 1.30 9.05 1.51
C PRO A 108 0.90 7.82 2.33
N LEU A 109 0.21 8.05 3.45
CA LEU A 109 -0.36 6.97 4.28
C LEU A 109 -1.22 6.01 3.46
N GLY A 110 -0.96 4.72 3.59
CA GLY A 110 -1.66 3.68 2.85
C GLY A 110 -0.84 3.02 1.76
N PHE A 111 0.24 3.65 1.27
CA PHE A 111 1.06 3.08 0.17
C PHE A 111 1.66 1.70 0.47
N ASP A 112 1.96 1.40 1.73
CA ASP A 112 2.48 0.09 2.15
C ASP A 112 1.40 -0.89 2.64
N PHE A 113 0.12 -0.51 2.56
CA PHE A 113 -0.95 -1.35 3.10
C PHE A 113 -1.21 -2.59 2.24
N TYR A 114 -0.63 -2.72 1.04
CA TYR A 114 -0.68 -3.96 0.25
C TYR A 114 -0.18 -5.17 1.07
N ILE A 115 0.71 -4.97 2.06
CA ILE A 115 1.12 -6.03 2.98
C ILE A 115 -0.07 -6.65 3.72
N ILE A 116 -1.13 -5.88 4.01
CA ILE A 116 -2.32 -6.37 4.69
C ILE A 116 -3.04 -7.39 3.81
N ASP A 117 -3.02 -7.20 2.49
CA ASP A 117 -3.57 -8.16 1.53
C ASP A 117 -2.69 -9.39 1.42
N GLU A 118 -1.36 -9.21 1.32
CA GLU A 118 -0.40 -10.31 1.39
C GLU A 118 -0.51 -11.11 2.70
N ILE A 119 -1.02 -10.49 3.77
CA ILE A 119 -1.25 -11.18 5.05
C ILE A 119 -2.46 -12.11 5.01
N VAL A 120 -3.52 -11.75 4.28
CA VAL A 120 -4.76 -12.55 4.23
C VAL A 120 -4.91 -13.43 3.00
N GLY A 121 -4.09 -13.22 1.98
CA GLY A 121 -4.15 -13.93 0.72
C GLY A 121 -2.79 -14.44 0.26
N ILE A 122 -2.84 -15.49 -0.55
CA ILE A 122 -1.66 -16.13 -1.14
C ILE A 122 -2.00 -16.42 -2.59
N TRP A 123 -1.05 -16.17 -3.48
CA TRP A 123 -1.16 -16.57 -4.88
C TRP A 123 -0.75 -18.02 -5.08
N TYR A 124 -1.54 -18.75 -5.88
CA TYR A 124 -1.25 -20.11 -6.33
C TYR A 124 -1.29 -20.18 -7.87
N PRO A 125 -0.34 -20.87 -8.53
CA PRO A 125 -0.31 -21.01 -9.99
C PRO A 125 -1.62 -21.47 -10.64
N GLU A 126 -2.32 -22.42 -10.01
CA GLU A 126 -3.53 -23.03 -10.59
C GLU A 126 -4.84 -22.35 -10.15
N ARG A 127 -4.79 -21.48 -9.13
CA ARG A 127 -6.00 -20.90 -8.50
C ARG A 127 -6.00 -19.38 -8.45
N GLY A 128 -4.93 -18.74 -8.91
CA GLY A 128 -4.75 -17.30 -8.78
C GLY A 128 -4.63 -16.87 -7.32
N TRP A 129 -5.09 -15.65 -7.04
CA TRP A 129 -5.14 -15.10 -5.68
C TRP A 129 -6.23 -15.79 -4.84
N VAL A 130 -5.83 -16.42 -3.73
CA VAL A 130 -6.75 -17.12 -2.82
C VAL A 130 -6.65 -16.50 -1.44
N GLU A 131 -7.80 -16.08 -0.91
CA GLU A 131 -7.91 -15.53 0.44
C GLU A 131 -8.34 -16.57 1.46
N GLY A 132 -7.87 -16.42 2.71
CA GLY A 132 -8.41 -17.19 3.82
C GLY A 132 -9.86 -16.82 4.13
N GLY A 133 -10.66 -17.76 4.64
CA GLY A 133 -12.08 -17.53 4.93
C GLY A 133 -12.39 -16.39 5.93
N SER A 134 -11.38 -15.91 6.67
CA SER A 134 -11.50 -14.77 7.58
C SER A 134 -10.93 -13.45 7.02
N ALA A 135 -10.51 -13.41 5.75
CA ALA A 135 -9.80 -12.26 5.16
C ALA A 135 -10.58 -10.95 5.29
N ALA A 136 -11.85 -10.94 4.89
CA ALA A 136 -12.73 -9.78 4.99
C ALA A 136 -12.87 -9.27 6.44
N ALA A 137 -13.06 -10.19 7.40
CA ALA A 137 -13.18 -9.85 8.82
C ALA A 137 -11.86 -9.26 9.37
N LEU A 138 -10.71 -9.77 8.91
CA LEU A 138 -9.39 -9.27 9.32
C LEU A 138 -9.11 -7.88 8.75
N ARG A 139 -9.45 -7.61 7.47
CA ARG A 139 -9.38 -6.26 6.89
C ARG A 139 -10.30 -5.28 7.60
N ALA A 140 -11.55 -5.68 7.89
CA ALA A 140 -12.50 -4.85 8.62
C ALA A 140 -11.98 -4.51 10.03
N HIS A 141 -11.39 -5.50 10.72
CA HIS A 141 -10.76 -5.27 12.02
C HIS A 141 -9.55 -4.33 11.93
N PHE A 142 -8.68 -4.53 10.92
CA PHE A 142 -7.57 -3.62 10.67
C PHE A 142 -8.06 -2.18 10.48
N TRP A 143 -9.05 -2.02 9.61
CA TRP A 143 -9.61 -0.73 9.24
C TRP A 143 -10.22 0.02 10.42
N SER A 144 -11.14 -0.63 11.14
CA SER A 144 -11.80 -0.07 12.32
C SER A 144 -10.78 0.38 13.37
N ARG A 145 -9.77 -0.45 13.60
CA ARG A 145 -8.77 -0.18 14.63
C ARG A 145 -7.77 0.88 14.21
N LEU A 146 -7.39 0.96 12.94
CA LEU A 146 -6.57 2.03 12.40
C LEU A 146 -7.26 3.39 12.64
N LEU A 147 -8.51 3.55 12.19
CA LEU A 147 -9.26 4.81 12.35
C LEU A 147 -9.41 5.20 13.83
N THR A 148 -9.69 4.22 14.70
CA THR A 148 -9.79 4.45 16.14
C THR A 148 -8.48 4.94 16.74
N LEU A 149 -7.35 4.33 16.36
CA LEU A 149 -6.03 4.68 16.91
C LEU A 149 -5.47 6.00 16.34
N THR A 150 -5.81 6.36 15.10
CA THR A 150 -5.28 7.57 14.45
C THR A 150 -6.18 8.79 14.65
N GLY A 151 -7.44 8.59 15.06
CA GLY A 151 -8.47 9.62 15.18
C GLY A 151 -8.95 10.16 13.82
N MET A 152 -8.66 9.46 12.72
CA MET A 152 -8.98 9.91 11.37
C MET A 152 -10.45 9.70 11.04
N SER A 153 -11.01 10.60 10.24
CA SER A 153 -12.42 10.56 9.84
C SER A 153 -12.69 9.49 8.79
N THR A 154 -13.97 9.17 8.56
CA THR A 154 -14.39 8.31 7.45
C THR A 154 -13.97 8.88 6.08
N ALA A 155 -13.96 10.21 5.93
CA ALA A 155 -13.53 10.87 4.70
C ALA A 155 -12.02 10.69 4.46
N ASP A 156 -11.20 10.78 5.51
CA ASP A 156 -9.78 10.42 5.43
C ASP A 156 -9.60 8.96 5.07
N GLY A 157 -10.49 8.10 5.60
CA GLY A 157 -10.55 6.70 5.27
C GLY A 157 -10.63 6.43 3.77
N GLN A 158 -11.46 7.15 3.02
CA GLN A 158 -11.54 6.94 1.57
C GLN A 158 -10.23 7.30 0.86
N LYS A 159 -9.60 8.40 1.25
CA LYS A 159 -8.29 8.80 0.71
C LYS A 159 -7.20 7.76 0.99
N ILE A 160 -7.19 7.19 2.20
CA ILE A 160 -6.27 6.09 2.57
C ILE A 160 -6.51 4.84 1.74
N LYS A 161 -7.76 4.50 1.43
CA LYS A 161 -8.04 3.36 0.53
C LYS A 161 -7.54 3.61 -0.88
N VAL A 162 -7.64 4.84 -1.39
CA VAL A 162 -7.07 5.17 -2.71
C VAL A 162 -5.54 5.11 -2.69
N ALA A 163 -4.90 5.59 -1.62
CA ALA A 163 -3.45 5.44 -1.44
C ALA A 163 -3.01 3.97 -1.30
N TRP A 164 -3.82 3.13 -0.66
CA TRP A 164 -3.62 1.68 -0.62
C TRP A 164 -3.70 1.06 -2.01
N LEU A 165 -4.74 1.40 -2.79
CA LEU A 165 -4.87 0.97 -4.18
C LEU A 165 -3.68 1.41 -5.03
N ALA A 166 -3.16 2.63 -4.83
CA ALA A 166 -1.92 3.07 -5.48
C ALA A 166 -0.72 2.17 -5.12
N GLY A 167 -0.58 1.82 -3.84
CA GLY A 167 0.41 0.87 -3.35
C GLY A 167 0.33 -0.50 -4.02
N ILE A 168 -0.88 -1.05 -4.17
CA ILE A 168 -1.14 -2.32 -4.86
C ILE A 168 -0.67 -2.24 -6.32
N PHE A 169 -1.06 -1.19 -7.05
CA PHE A 169 -0.63 -0.99 -8.43
C PHE A 169 0.89 -0.86 -8.57
N PHE A 170 1.53 -0.17 -7.63
CA PHE A 170 2.96 0.03 -7.67
C PHE A 170 3.70 -1.27 -7.36
N ARG A 171 3.22 -2.04 -6.39
CA ARG A 171 3.80 -3.32 -5.99
C ARG A 171 3.57 -4.42 -7.02
N HIS A 172 2.34 -4.64 -7.43
CA HIS A 172 1.94 -5.81 -8.21
C HIS A 172 1.62 -5.50 -9.67
N GLY A 173 1.48 -4.23 -10.04
CA GLY A 173 1.26 -3.82 -11.42
C GLY A 173 2.52 -3.42 -12.16
N THR A 174 3.60 -3.10 -11.45
CA THR A 174 4.87 -2.68 -12.05
C THR A 174 5.81 -3.88 -12.15
N PRO A 175 6.42 -4.15 -13.33
CA PRO A 175 7.47 -5.17 -13.46
C PRO A 175 8.69 -4.90 -12.56
N PRO A 176 9.47 -5.94 -12.22
CA PRO A 176 10.81 -5.72 -11.67
C PRO A 176 11.68 -4.96 -12.68
N ASP A 177 12.69 -4.25 -12.19
CA ASP A 177 13.70 -3.54 -13.00
C ASP A 177 13.18 -2.44 -13.94
N THR A 178 12.05 -1.82 -13.59
CA THR A 178 11.62 -0.58 -14.25
C THR A 178 12.40 0.64 -13.75
N GLU A 179 12.47 1.68 -14.56
CA GLU A 179 13.11 2.96 -14.21
C GLU A 179 12.40 3.75 -13.08
N PHE A 180 11.28 3.22 -12.56
CA PHE A 180 10.49 3.91 -11.57
C PHE A 180 11.03 3.67 -10.15
N SER A 181 11.37 4.74 -9.44
CA SER A 181 11.59 4.73 -7.99
C SER A 181 10.26 4.72 -7.22
N GLY A 182 10.30 4.42 -5.92
CA GLY A 182 9.10 4.17 -5.09
C GLY A 182 8.88 2.67 -4.83
N VAL A 183 7.68 2.25 -4.47
CA VAL A 183 7.39 0.84 -4.11
C VAL A 183 7.96 -0.12 -5.18
N LEU A 184 8.69 -1.16 -4.75
CA LEU A 184 9.35 -2.10 -5.66
C LEU A 184 8.29 -2.93 -6.40
N GLY A 185 8.41 -2.97 -7.72
CA GLY A 185 7.55 -3.75 -8.60
C GLY A 185 7.87 -5.24 -8.54
N THR A 186 6.84 -6.06 -8.52
CA THR A 186 6.91 -7.53 -8.45
C THR A 186 6.12 -8.22 -9.56
N ARG A 187 5.49 -7.45 -10.47
CA ARG A 187 4.69 -8.03 -11.55
C ARG A 187 5.59 -8.88 -12.44
N ASN A 188 5.33 -10.17 -12.55
CA ASN A 188 5.88 -10.93 -13.66
C ASN A 188 4.95 -10.76 -14.88
N ASP A 189 5.50 -10.70 -16.09
CA ASP A 189 4.69 -10.54 -17.32
C ASP A 189 3.98 -11.85 -17.74
N SER A 190 3.83 -12.79 -16.81
CA SER A 190 3.05 -14.00 -17.01
C SER A 190 1.59 -13.77 -16.64
N VAL A 191 0.68 -14.64 -17.08
CA VAL A 191 -0.75 -14.60 -16.70
C VAL A 191 -0.94 -14.47 -15.19
N ALA A 192 -0.04 -15.09 -14.41
CA ALA A 192 0.00 -15.01 -12.94
C ALA A 192 0.01 -13.58 -12.39
N GLY A 193 0.75 -12.66 -13.01
CA GLY A 193 0.90 -11.29 -12.54
C GLY A 193 -0.43 -10.51 -12.60
N TYR A 194 -1.24 -10.78 -13.63
CA TYR A 194 -2.55 -10.17 -13.77
C TYR A 194 -3.58 -10.77 -12.81
N ASP A 195 -3.52 -12.08 -12.53
CA ASP A 195 -4.43 -12.74 -11.59
C ASP A 195 -4.27 -12.22 -10.15
N ILE A 196 -3.04 -11.87 -9.74
CA ILE A 196 -2.78 -11.23 -8.45
C ILE A 196 -3.48 -9.87 -8.40
N LEU A 197 -3.29 -9.04 -9.43
CA LEU A 197 -3.95 -7.73 -9.50
C LEU A 197 -5.47 -7.85 -9.54
N ASP A 198 -6.03 -8.83 -10.26
CA ASP A 198 -7.48 -9.06 -10.29
C ASP A 198 -8.02 -9.39 -8.89
N GLY A 199 -7.33 -10.25 -8.14
CA GLY A 199 -7.71 -10.57 -6.77
C GLY A 199 -7.67 -9.37 -5.83
N LEU A 200 -6.70 -8.48 -6.01
CA LEU A 200 -6.46 -7.34 -5.12
C LEU A 200 -7.33 -6.12 -5.47
N VAL A 201 -7.38 -5.72 -6.75
CA VAL A 201 -8.04 -4.47 -7.19
C VAL A 201 -9.56 -4.55 -7.06
N ASN A 202 -10.16 -5.72 -7.31
CA ASN A 202 -11.62 -5.90 -7.24
C ASN A 202 -12.22 -5.59 -5.86
N GLN A 203 -11.40 -5.52 -4.83
CA GLN A 203 -11.82 -5.22 -3.45
C GLN A 203 -11.95 -3.71 -3.18
N TYR A 204 -11.38 -2.88 -4.05
CA TYR A 204 -11.29 -1.43 -3.92
C TYR A 204 -12.02 -0.68 -5.04
N ALA A 205 -12.51 -1.39 -6.06
CA ALA A 205 -13.19 -0.83 -7.23
C ALA A 205 -14.73 -0.76 -7.10
N ALA A 206 -15.29 -0.90 -5.88
CA ALA A 206 -16.72 -0.86 -5.59
C ALA A 206 -17.16 0.45 -4.93
#